data_AF-W4S0X0-F1
#
_entry.id   AF-W4S0X0-F1
#
_cell.length_a   1.000
_cell.length_b   1.000
_cell.length_c   1.000
_cell.angle_alpha   90.00
_cell.angle_beta   90.00
_cell.angle_gamma   90.00
#
_symmetry.space_group_name_H-M   'P 1'
#
loop_
_entity.id
_entity.type
_entity.pdbx_description
1 polymer ?
#
loop_
_entity_poly.entity_id
_entity_poly.type
_entity_poly.pdbx_seq_one_letter_code
_entity_poly.pdbx_strand_id
1 'polypeptide(L)'
;MAGLVLCIMASLAGIPPFLGFWTKLAVLGAAVKGDMLWLALVGVLCAVIGAFYYLRVIKVMYFDEPVGEPLPANNDRVLGTVLGVNALALLALGLAWSPIMVWCQRAFAGLA
;
A
#
# COMPACT_ATOMS: atom_id res chain seq x y z
N MET A 1 2.53 -6.47 16.96
CA MET A 1 2.97 -5.60 15.83
C MET A 1 2.74 -6.23 14.46
N ALA A 2 2.75 -7.56 14.32
CA ALA A 2 2.54 -8.26 13.04
C ALA A 2 1.29 -7.80 12.26
N GLY A 3 0.14 -7.57 12.91
CA GLY A 3 -1.07 -7.11 12.23
C GLY A 3 -0.95 -5.71 11.61
N LEU A 4 -0.19 -4.81 12.25
CA LEU A 4 0.06 -3.47 11.73
C LEU A 4 0.94 -3.53 10.49
N VAL A 5 2.00 -4.36 10.54
CA VAL A 5 2.90 -4.59 9.41
C VAL A 5 2.14 -5.26 8.26
N LEU A 6 1.22 -6.19 8.54
CA LEU A 6 0.35 -6.78 7.52
C LEU A 6 -0.49 -5.71 6.82
N CYS A 7 -1.14 -4.81 7.55
CA CYS A 7 -1.93 -3.74 6.95
C CYS A 7 -1.08 -2.84 6.03
N ILE A 8 0.13 -2.50 6.47
CA ILE A 8 1.06 -1.67 5.67
C ILE A 8 1.51 -2.42 4.41
N MET A 9 1.93 -3.69 4.54
CA MET A 9 2.35 -4.52 3.40
C MET A 9 1.19 -4.79 2.43
N ALA A 10 -0.03 -5.01 2.93
CA ALA A 10 -1.24 -5.16 2.14
C ALA A 10 -1.58 -3.89 1.36
N SER A 11 -1.38 -2.71 1.96
CA SER A 11 -1.51 -1.43 1.27
C SER A 11 -0.50 -1.28 0.13
N LEU A 12 0.78 -1.61 0.38
CA LEU A 12 1.83 -1.56 -0.65
C LEU A 12 1.62 -2.58 -1.77
N ALA A 13 1.12 -3.78 -1.45
CA ALA A 13 0.69 -4.77 -2.44
C ALA A 13 -0.45 -4.23 -3.31
N GLY A 14 -1.29 -3.35 -2.78
CA GLY A 14 -2.46 -2.80 -3.45
C GLY A 14 -3.68 -3.71 -3.29
N ILE A 15 -3.96 -4.15 -2.06
CA ILE A 15 -5.21 -4.87 -1.76
C ILE A 15 -6.35 -3.83 -1.62
N PRO A 16 -7.56 -4.06 -2.19
CA PRO A 16 -8.63 -3.05 -2.34
C PRO A 16 -9.06 -2.19 -1.14
N PRO A 17 -9.09 -2.67 0.13
CA PRO A 17 -9.50 -1.82 1.23
C PRO A 17 -8.47 -0.72 1.57
N PHE A 18 -7.24 -0.81 1.05
CA PHE A 18 -6.16 0.11 1.36
C PHE A 18 -5.92 1.15 0.26
N LEU A 19 -5.41 2.32 0.68
CA LEU A 19 -5.10 3.45 -0.22
C LEU A 19 -4.22 3.07 -1.41
N GLY A 20 -3.21 2.20 -1.22
CA GLY A 20 -2.25 1.85 -2.27
C GLY A 20 -2.87 1.18 -3.50
N PHE A 21 -4.03 0.52 -3.37
CA PHE A 21 -4.77 -0.02 -4.53
C PHE A 21 -5.31 1.10 -5.42
N TRP A 22 -6.04 2.02 -4.80
CA TRP A 22 -6.70 3.11 -5.50
C TRP A 22 -5.71 4.04 -6.21
N THR A 23 -4.57 4.33 -5.56
CA THR A 23 -3.48 5.10 -6.16
C THR A 23 -2.95 4.45 -7.44
N LYS A 24 -2.65 3.13 -7.40
CA LYS A 24 -2.19 2.41 -8.60
C LYS A 24 -3.23 2.44 -9.70
N LEU A 25 -4.51 2.20 -9.37
CA LEU A 25 -5.59 2.19 -10.34
C LEU A 25 -5.76 3.55 -11.03
N ALA A 26 -5.65 4.65 -10.27
CA ALA A 26 -5.74 6.00 -10.84
C ALA A 26 -4.59 6.32 -11.78
N VAL A 27 -3.34 5.97 -11.42
CA VAL A 27 -2.17 6.19 -12.27
C VAL A 27 -2.26 5.37 -13.56
N LEU A 28 -2.62 4.09 -13.46
CA LEU A 28 -2.81 3.22 -14.62
C LEU A 28 -3.96 3.71 -15.50
N GLY A 29 -5.08 4.12 -14.90
CA GLY A 29 -6.21 4.70 -15.62
C GLY A 29 -5.86 6.01 -16.33
N ALA A 30 -5.01 6.85 -15.73
CA ALA A 30 -4.50 8.06 -16.38
C ALA A 30 -3.57 7.74 -17.56
N ALA A 31 -2.70 6.74 -17.43
CA ALA A 31 -1.84 6.29 -18.53
C ALA A 31 -2.64 5.76 -19.72
N VAL A 32 -3.69 4.98 -19.47
CA VAL A 32 -4.58 4.48 -20.54
C VAL A 32 -5.31 5.64 -21.23
N LYS A 33 -5.82 6.62 -20.47
CA LYS A 33 -6.49 7.81 -21.04
C LYS A 33 -5.57 8.73 -21.83
N GLY A 34 -4.27 8.70 -21.54
CA GLY A 34 -3.25 9.46 -22.27
C GLY A 34 -2.66 8.72 -23.47
N ASP A 35 -3.31 7.67 -23.97
CA ASP A 35 -2.84 6.79 -25.06
C ASP A 35 -1.48 6.10 -24.79
N MET A 36 -1.04 6.07 -23.53
CA MET A 36 0.23 5.46 -23.09
C MET A 36 0.04 4.00 -22.68
N LEU A 37 -0.57 3.19 -23.57
CA LEU A 37 -0.90 1.79 -23.29
C LEU A 37 0.32 0.94 -22.90
N TRP A 38 1.47 1.17 -23.54
CA TRP A 38 2.71 0.47 -23.22
C TRP A 38 3.13 0.67 -21.75
N LEU A 39 3.04 1.92 -21.25
CA LEU A 39 3.36 2.25 -19.86
C LEU A 39 2.34 1.69 -18.88
N ALA A 40 1.05 1.63 -19.25
CA ALA A 40 0.04 0.98 -18.44
C ALA A 40 0.34 -0.51 -18.26
N LEU A 41 0.73 -1.22 -19.33
CA LEU A 41 1.09 -2.64 -19.26
C LEU A 41 2.32 -2.88 -18.38
N VAL A 42 3.39 -2.11 -18.57
CA VAL A 42 4.59 -2.19 -17.72
C VAL A 42 4.24 -1.89 -16.26
N GLY A 43 3.40 -0.88 -16.02
CA GLY A 43 2.93 -0.54 -14.67
C GLY A 43 2.17 -1.67 -13.99
N VAL A 44 1.28 -2.37 -14.72
CA VAL A 44 0.56 -3.55 -14.21
C VAL A 44 1.53 -4.67 -13.88
N LEU A 45 2.49 -4.98 -14.76
CA LEU A 45 3.50 -6.01 -14.51
C LEU A 45 4.32 -5.70 -13.26
N CYS A 46 4.81 -4.47 -13.12
CA CYS A 46 5.51 -4.00 -11.93
C CYS A 46 4.64 -4.12 -10.66
N ALA A 47 3.34 -3.83 -10.75
CA ALA A 47 2.42 -3.97 -9.64
C ALA A 47 2.24 -5.44 -9.21
N VAL A 48 2.14 -6.37 -10.17
CA VAL A 48 2.05 -7.81 -9.91
C VAL A 48 3.34 -8.34 -9.28
N ILE A 49 4.50 -7.96 -9.81
CA ILE A 49 5.81 -8.33 -9.25
C ILE A 49 5.93 -7.81 -7.82
N GLY A 50 5.58 -6.55 -7.58
CA GLY A 50 5.57 -5.96 -6.24
C GLY A 50 4.65 -6.71 -5.28
N ALA A 51 3.41 -7.01 -5.71
CA ALA A 51 2.45 -7.75 -4.91
C ALA A 51 3.01 -9.12 -4.47
N PHE A 52 3.71 -9.84 -5.34
CA PHE A 52 4.38 -11.10 -4.98
C PHE A 52 5.39 -10.90 -3.83
N TYR A 53 6.26 -9.88 -3.91
CA TYR A 53 7.24 -9.61 -2.87
C TYR A 53 6.59 -9.23 -1.53
N TYR A 54 5.57 -8.37 -1.53
CA TYR A 54 4.90 -7.95 -0.30
C TYR A 54 4.09 -9.09 0.34
N LEU A 55 3.40 -9.90 -0.45
CA LEU A 55 2.69 -11.08 0.05
C LEU A 55 3.66 -12.13 0.61
N ARG A 56 4.85 -12.29 0.02
CA ARG A 56 5.90 -13.16 0.56
C ARG A 56 6.34 -12.74 1.95
N VAL A 57 6.47 -11.44 2.22
CA VAL A 57 6.80 -10.94 3.56
C VAL A 57 5.69 -11.28 4.56
N ILE A 58 4.43 -11.09 4.19
CA ILE A 58 3.29 -11.47 5.04
C ILE A 58 3.31 -12.98 5.31
N LYS A 59 3.59 -13.78 4.28
CA LYS A 59 3.66 -15.24 4.37
C LYS A 59 4.72 -15.68 5.39
N VAL A 60 5.94 -15.16 5.27
CA VAL A 60 7.04 -15.49 6.20
C VAL A 60 6.72 -15.06 7.62
N MET A 61 6.06 -13.91 7.80
CA MET A 61 5.77 -13.37 9.14
C MET A 61 4.65 -14.11 9.89
N TYR A 62 3.71 -14.74 9.18
CA TYR A 62 2.52 -15.37 9.78
C TYR A 62 2.48 -16.89 9.67
N PHE A 63 3.07 -17.47 8.64
CA PHE A 63 2.89 -18.89 8.31
C PHE A 63 4.17 -19.71 8.40
N ASP A 64 5.34 -19.09 8.30
CA ASP A 64 6.60 -19.81 8.38
C ASP A 64 7.07 -19.93 9.85
N GLU A 65 7.69 -21.05 10.18
CA GLU A 65 8.23 -21.28 11.53
C GLU A 65 9.43 -20.37 11.79
N PRO A 66 9.59 -19.85 13.01
CA PRO A 66 10.73 -19.01 13.36
C PRO A 66 12.03 -19.81 13.23
N VAL A 67 12.99 -19.25 12.50
CA VAL A 67 14.31 -19.84 12.32
C VAL A 67 15.29 -19.16 13.27
N GLY A 68 15.83 -19.92 14.23
CA GLY A 68 16.84 -19.45 15.19
C GLY A 68 16.29 -19.09 16.58
N GLU A 69 17.15 -18.49 17.41
CA GLU A 69 16.82 -18.10 18.78
C GLU A 69 15.78 -16.95 18.78
N PRO A 70 14.77 -17.01 19.68
CA PRO A 70 13.77 -15.95 19.78
C PRO A 70 14.44 -14.64 20.20
N LEU A 71 14.27 -13.62 19.36
CA LEU A 71 14.70 -12.25 19.68
C LEU A 71 13.91 -11.72 20.89
N PRO A 72 14.54 -10.93 21.77
CA PRO A 72 13.83 -10.32 22.89
C PRO A 72 12.66 -9.49 22.39
N ALA A 73 11.51 -9.63 23.07
CA ALA A 73 10.30 -8.93 22.70
C ALA A 73 10.53 -7.41 22.74
N ASN A 74 10.51 -6.77 21.57
CA ASN A 74 10.60 -5.33 21.48
C ASN A 74 9.26 -4.71 21.90
N ASN A 75 9.21 -4.15 23.11
CA ASN A 75 8.03 -3.49 23.67
C ASN A 75 8.08 -1.97 23.51
N ASP A 76 8.68 -1.47 22.43
CA ASP A 76 8.69 -0.05 22.11
C ASP A 76 7.27 0.42 21.75
N ARG A 77 6.67 1.14 22.70
CA ARG A 77 5.34 1.73 22.57
C ARG A 77 5.30 2.82 21.49
N VAL A 78 6.40 3.55 21.28
CA VAL A 78 6.48 4.60 20.25
C VAL A 78 6.43 3.96 18.87
N LEU A 79 7.19 2.89 18.66
CA LEU A 79 7.14 2.14 17.40
C LEU A 79 5.73 1.59 17.15
N GLY A 80 5.10 1.01 18.17
CA GLY A 80 3.74 0.48 18.08
C GLY A 80 2.70 1.56 17.71
N THR A 81 2.77 2.74 18.31
CA THR A 81 1.83 3.84 18.02
C THR A 81 2.04 4.42 16.63
N VAL A 82 3.30 4.64 16.21
CA VAL A 82 3.61 5.14 14.86
C VAL A 82 3.09 4.20 13.78
N LEU A 83 3.36 2.89 13.92
CA LEU A 83 2.84 1.88 12.99
C LEU A 83 1.32 1.80 13.04
N GLY A 84 0.72 1.94 14.23
CA GLY A 84 -0.73 1.95 14.43
C GLY A 84 -1.41 3.09 13.70
N VAL A 85 -0.90 4.31 13.88
CA VAL A 85 -1.38 5.52 13.20
C VAL A 85 -1.22 5.37 11.68
N ASN A 86 -0.08 4.86 11.20
CA ASN A 86 0.13 4.66 9.77
C ASN A 86 -0.84 3.64 9.16
N ALA A 87 -1.00 2.47 9.79
CA ALA A 87 -1.93 1.44 9.32
C ALA A 87 -3.38 1.96 9.29
N LEU A 88 -3.80 2.68 10.34
CA LEU A 88 -5.12 3.27 10.41
C LEU A 88 -5.32 4.36 9.36
N ALA A 89 -4.32 5.21 9.14
CA ALA A 89 -4.35 6.22 8.08
C ALA A 89 -4.48 5.58 6.69
N LEU A 90 -3.72 4.52 6.39
CA LEU A 90 -3.81 3.82 5.09
C LEU A 90 -5.20 3.22 4.82
N LEU A 91 -5.87 2.72 5.87
CA LEU A 91 -7.23 2.20 5.78
C LEU A 91 -8.26 3.33 5.66
N ALA A 92 -8.19 4.34 6.54
CA ALA A 92 -9.11 5.47 6.55
C ALA A 92 -9.05 6.26 5.24
N LEU A 93 -7.85 6.54 4.73
CA LEU A 93 -7.63 7.21 3.44
C LEU A 93 -8.04 6.32 2.26
N GLY A 94 -7.88 5.00 2.37
CA GLY A 94 -8.37 4.06 1.36
C GLY A 94 -9.89 4.09 1.23
N LEU A 95 -10.61 4.14 2.35
CA LEU A 95 -12.07 4.29 2.38
C LEU A 95 -12.52 5.69 1.94
N ALA A 96 -11.78 6.73 2.34
CA ALA A 96 -12.02 8.11 1.95
C ALA A 96 -11.33 8.50 0.63
N TRP A 97 -11.09 7.53 -0.28
CA TRP A 97 -10.37 7.76 -1.53
C TRP A 97 -10.99 8.87 -2.40
N SER A 98 -12.32 8.86 -2.53
CA SER A 98 -13.04 9.79 -3.42
C SER A 98 -12.78 11.27 -3.10
N PRO A 99 -12.97 11.77 -1.86
CA PRO A 99 -12.70 13.18 -1.54
C PRO A 99 -11.22 13.54 -1.67
N ILE A 100 -10.30 12.61 -1.35
CA ILE A 100 -8.85 12.85 -1.49
C ILE A 100 -8.48 13.14 -2.94
N MET A 101 -8.99 12.34 -3.89
CA MET A 101 -8.70 12.54 -5.31
C MET A 101 -9.23 13.88 -5.83
N VAL A 102 -10.41 14.31 -5.36
CA VAL A 102 -10.97 15.63 -5.71
C VAL A 102 -10.06 16.76 -5.20
N TRP A 103 -9.54 16.65 -3.98
CA TRP A 103 -8.59 17.63 -3.44
C TRP A 103 -7.29 17.66 -4.24
N CYS A 104 -6.75 16.50 -4.61
CA CYS A 104 -5.58 16.43 -5.49
C CYS A 104 -5.85 17.13 -6.83
N GLN A 105 -6.96 16.83 -7.49
CA GLN A 105 -7.32 17.45 -8.77
C GLN A 105 -7.46 18.97 -8.66
N ARG A 106 -8.08 19.49 -7.60
CA ARG A 106 -8.19 20.94 -7.38
C ARG A 106 -6.84 21.61 -7.16
N ALA A 107 -5.93 20.96 -6.43
CA ALA A 107 -4.58 21.48 -6.20
C ALA A 107 -3.78 21.59 -7.51
N PHE A 108 -3.94 20.62 -8.41
CA PHE A 108 -3.25 20.62 -9.71
C PHE A 108 -4.03 21.33 -10.83
N ALA A 109 -5.29 21.72 -10.62
CA ALA A 109 -6.09 22.41 -11.63
C ALA A 109 -5.53 23.80 -12.01
N GLY A 110 -4.70 24.42 -11.16
CA GLY A 110 -4.01 25.67 -11.47
C GLY A 110 -2.71 25.51 -12.27
N LEU A 111 -2.28 24.28 -12.56
CA LEU A 111 -1.05 23.95 -13.29
C LEU A 111 -1.30 23.47 -14.74
N ALA A 112 -2.57 23.31 -15.14
CA ALA A 112 -3.02 22.94 -16.48
C ALA A 112 -3.64 24.14 -17.19
#